data_AF-A0A660SS43-F1
#
_entry.id   AF-A0A660SS43-F1
#
_cell.length_a   1.000
_cell.length_b   1.000
_cell.length_c   1.000
_cell.angle_alpha   90.00
_cell.angle_beta   90.00
_cell.angle_gamma   90.00
#
_symmetry.space_group_name_H-M   'P 1'
#
loop_
_entity.id
_entity.type
_entity.pdbx_description
1 polymer ?
#
loop_
_entity_poly.entity_id
_entity_poly.type
_entity_poly.pdbx_seq_one_letter_code
_entity_poly.pdbx_strand_id
1 'polypeptide(L)'
;MSTEVLYAVIFILVLSTLGVLLWSWKNREGGRPGNSRRTDSPPEKGGTDCPLCGEHLPRGTRVHSVLFPGKEFDLMRIYGCRHCWEGHASADLSGSLNSRQCPSCGETIPEGGYVMAQVYSKPYRKTHVHVYGCTVCKPGRG
;
A
#
# COMPACT_ATOMS: atom_id res chain seq x y z
N MET A 1 36.17 -41.59 -3.14
CA MET A 1 35.91 -40.29 -3.81
C MET A 1 37.17 -39.45 -3.68
N SER A 2 37.79 -39.07 -4.80
CA SER A 2 38.97 -38.21 -4.79
C SER A 2 38.62 -36.87 -4.14
N THR A 3 39.56 -36.28 -3.39
CA THR A 3 39.40 -34.95 -2.76
C THR A 3 38.92 -33.91 -3.77
N GLU A 4 39.38 -34.01 -5.02
CA GLU A 4 38.93 -33.21 -6.17
C GLU A 4 37.40 -33.25 -6.37
N VAL A 5 36.79 -34.43 -6.26
CA VAL A 5 35.34 -34.62 -6.43
C VAL A 5 34.59 -34.02 -5.23
N LEU A 6 35.16 -34.13 -4.03
CA LEU A 6 34.58 -33.54 -2.82
C LEU A 6 34.57 -32.00 -2.92
N TYR A 7 35.68 -31.39 -3.35
CA TYR A 7 35.78 -29.94 -3.53
C TYR A 7 34.85 -29.43 -4.64
N ALA A 8 34.72 -30.16 -5.75
CA ALA A 8 33.80 -29.79 -6.83
C ALA A 8 32.34 -29.76 -6.35
N VAL A 9 31.91 -30.75 -5.55
CA VAL A 9 30.55 -30.81 -5.00
C VAL A 9 30.31 -29.67 -4.01
N ILE A 10 31.25 -29.39 -3.11
CA ILE A 10 31.13 -28.30 -2.14
C ILE A 10 31.04 -26.95 -2.87
N PHE A 11 31.85 -26.73 -3.91
CA PHE A 11 31.84 -25.50 -4.68
C PHE A 11 30.49 -25.24 -5.39
N ILE A 12 29.89 -26.27 -5.97
CA ILE A 12 28.57 -26.17 -6.62
C ILE A 12 27.48 -25.82 -5.59
N LEU A 13 27.50 -26.45 -4.40
CA LEU A 13 26.54 -26.15 -3.34
C LEU A 13 26.68 -24.71 -2.85
N VAL A 14 27.91 -24.23 -2.66
CA VAL A 14 28.17 -22.84 -2.26
C VAL A 14 27.68 -21.85 -3.33
N LEU A 15 27.97 -22.09 -4.61
CA LEU A 15 27.50 -21.22 -5.69
C LEU A 15 25.98 -21.23 -5.83
N SER A 16 25.33 -22.38 -5.67
CA SER A 16 23.87 -22.49 -5.72
C SER A 16 23.20 -21.70 -4.58
N THR A 17 23.72 -21.83 -3.35
CA THR A 17 23.20 -21.06 -2.20
C THR A 17 23.40 -19.55 -2.36
N LEU A 18 24.58 -19.12 -2.82
CA LEU A 18 24.85 -17.71 -3.17
C LEU A 18 23.91 -17.21 -4.26
N GLY A 19 23.67 -18.01 -5.31
CA GLY A 19 22.74 -17.67 -6.38
C GLY A 19 21.31 -17.49 -5.90
N VAL A 20 20.82 -18.38 -5.03
CA VAL A 20 19.46 -18.29 -4.44
C VAL A 20 19.34 -17.09 -3.50
N LEU A 21 20.37 -16.78 -2.71
CA LEU A 21 20.37 -15.60 -1.84
C LEU A 21 20.34 -14.30 -2.65
N LEU A 22 21.17 -14.20 -3.70
CA LEU A 22 21.20 -13.05 -4.60
C LEU A 22 19.88 -12.90 -5.39
N TRP A 23 19.29 -14.01 -5.85
CA TRP A 23 17.96 -13.98 -6.47
C TRP A 23 16.91 -13.52 -5.46
N SER A 24 16.88 -14.08 -4.25
CA SER A 24 15.91 -13.71 -3.23
C SER A 24 16.05 -12.26 -2.79
N TRP A 25 17.24 -11.66 -2.87
CA TRP A 25 17.43 -10.23 -2.63
C TRP A 25 16.91 -9.40 -3.80
N LYS A 26 17.23 -9.76 -5.03
CA LYS A 26 16.71 -9.08 -6.24
C LYS A 26 15.18 -9.15 -6.36
N ASN A 27 14.57 -10.27 -5.99
CA ASN A 27 13.12 -10.42 -6.05
C ASN A 27 12.39 -9.69 -4.90
N ARG A 28 13.11 -9.27 -3.85
CA ARG A 28 12.59 -8.38 -2.80
C ARG A 28 12.59 -6.91 -3.22
N GLU A 29 13.22 -6.57 -4.35
CA GLU A 29 13.23 -5.22 -4.93
C GLU A 29 11.92 -4.86 -5.67
N GLY A 30 10.96 -5.79 -5.75
CA GLY A 30 9.58 -5.52 -6.18
C GLY A 30 8.77 -4.70 -5.17
N GLY A 31 9.25 -4.55 -3.94
CA GLY A 31 8.76 -3.53 -3.00
C GLY A 31 9.50 -2.22 -3.26
N ARG A 32 8.96 -1.39 -4.16
CA ARG A 32 9.48 -0.04 -4.43
C ARG A 32 9.79 0.67 -3.10
N PRO A 33 11.00 1.20 -2.87
CA PRO A 33 11.16 2.26 -1.90
C PRO A 33 10.22 3.38 -2.37
N GLY A 34 9.30 3.79 -1.49
CA GLY A 34 8.51 4.98 -1.70
C GLY A 34 9.46 6.09 -2.12
N ASN A 35 9.31 6.54 -3.37
CA ASN A 35 10.07 7.66 -3.89
C ASN A 35 9.56 8.91 -3.18
N SER A 36 10.03 9.12 -1.95
CA SER A 36 10.11 10.43 -1.35
C SER A 36 11.06 11.26 -2.21
N ARG A 37 10.55 11.74 -3.34
CA ARG A 37 10.95 13.06 -3.83
C ARG A 37 10.56 14.00 -2.70
N ARG A 38 11.48 14.18 -1.76
CA ARG A 38 11.58 15.42 -0.99
C ARG A 38 11.91 16.48 -2.03
N THR A 39 10.88 16.95 -2.73
CA THR A 39 10.93 18.28 -3.26
C THR A 39 10.93 19.15 -2.02
N ASP A 40 12.10 19.72 -1.70
CA ASP A 40 12.24 20.83 -0.76
C ASP A 40 11.48 22.02 -1.35
N SER A 41 10.15 21.94 -1.34
CA SER A 41 9.26 23.06 -1.58
C SER A 41 8.95 23.70 -0.22
N PRO A 42 8.89 25.04 -0.15
CA PRO A 42 8.56 25.76 1.08
C PRO A 42 7.27 25.22 1.72
N PRO A 43 7.07 25.36 3.05
CA PRO A 43 5.92 24.81 3.76
C PRO A 43 4.63 25.54 3.38
N GLU A 44 4.09 25.24 2.20
CA GLU A 44 2.79 25.72 1.77
C GLU A 44 1.68 24.82 2.34
N LYS A 45 0.97 25.40 3.32
CA LYS A 45 -0.46 25.17 3.63
C LYS A 45 -0.90 23.70 3.57
N GLY A 46 -0.44 22.92 4.57
CA GLY A 46 -0.43 21.47 4.52
C GLY A 46 -1.70 20.75 4.06
N GLY A 47 -1.56 19.79 3.17
CA GLY A 47 -2.55 18.79 2.82
C GLY A 47 -2.24 17.42 3.44
N THR A 48 -2.86 16.37 2.92
CA THR A 48 -2.51 14.97 3.24
C THR A 48 -2.53 14.16 1.96
N ASP A 49 -1.57 13.25 1.79
CA ASP A 49 -1.51 12.45 0.58
C ASP A 49 -2.56 11.35 0.60
N CYS A 50 -3.08 10.99 -0.58
CA CYS A 50 -4.01 9.89 -0.72
C CYS A 50 -3.31 8.57 -0.36
N PRO A 51 -3.85 7.78 0.58
CA PRO A 51 -3.23 6.54 1.02
C PRO A 51 -3.24 5.43 -0.04
N LEU A 52 -3.98 5.60 -1.15
CA LEU A 52 -4.08 4.59 -2.22
C LEU A 52 -3.24 4.93 -3.44
N CYS A 53 -3.19 6.19 -3.86
CA CYS A 53 -2.50 6.61 -5.08
C CYS A 53 -1.34 7.59 -4.85
N GLY A 54 -1.14 8.06 -3.61
CA GLY A 54 -0.08 9.02 -3.26
C GLY A 54 -0.32 10.45 -3.71
N GLU A 55 -1.45 10.75 -4.36
CA GLU A 55 -1.76 12.10 -4.84
C GLU A 55 -1.95 13.08 -3.68
N HIS A 56 -1.37 14.27 -3.78
CA HIS A 56 -1.46 15.28 -2.73
C HIS A 56 -2.87 15.87 -2.64
N LEU A 57 -3.54 15.73 -1.50
CA LEU A 57 -4.88 16.29 -1.30
C LEU A 57 -4.79 17.62 -0.55
N PRO A 58 -5.21 18.75 -1.15
CA PRO A 58 -5.22 20.03 -0.46
C PRO A 58 -6.24 20.03 0.70
N ARG A 59 -6.07 20.92 1.68
CA ARG A 59 -6.96 21.03 2.84
C ARG A 59 -8.43 21.06 2.43
N GLY A 60 -9.25 20.30 3.14
CA GLY A 60 -10.68 20.18 2.87
C GLY A 60 -11.03 19.08 1.85
N THR A 61 -10.05 18.58 1.10
CA THR A 61 -10.24 17.42 0.23
C THR A 61 -10.06 16.13 1.03
N ARG A 62 -10.93 15.14 0.78
CA ARG A 62 -10.91 13.85 1.48
C ARG A 62 -11.02 12.71 0.48
N VAL A 63 -10.70 11.52 0.98
CA VAL A 63 -11.01 10.27 0.30
C VAL A 63 -12.49 9.92 0.49
N HIS A 64 -13.07 9.24 -0.49
CA HIS A 64 -14.36 8.61 -0.32
C HIS A 64 -14.21 7.35 0.54
N SER A 65 -14.96 7.33 1.63
CA SER A 65 -15.00 6.21 2.57
C SER A 65 -16.40 6.03 3.14
N VAL A 66 -16.78 4.77 3.39
CA VAL A 66 -18.04 4.41 4.03
C VAL A 66 -17.72 3.81 5.40
N LEU A 67 -18.34 4.37 6.45
CA LEU A 67 -18.21 3.90 7.83
C LEU A 67 -19.38 2.97 8.16
N PHE A 68 -19.06 1.82 8.74
CA PHE A 68 -19.97 0.81 9.24
C PHE A 68 -19.77 0.72 10.75
N PRO A 69 -20.67 1.33 11.55
CA PRO A 69 -20.54 1.30 12.99
C PRO A 69 -20.67 -0.14 13.51
N GLY A 70 -19.75 -0.55 14.38
CA GLY A 70 -19.68 -1.90 14.91
C GLY A 70 -19.85 -1.94 16.43
N LYS A 71 -20.07 -3.13 16.98
CA LYS A 71 -20.25 -3.31 18.43
C LYS A 71 -18.93 -3.17 19.22
N GLU A 72 -17.83 -3.65 18.65
CA GLU A 72 -16.50 -3.60 19.27
C GLU A 72 -15.60 -2.53 18.65
N PHE A 73 -15.63 -2.41 17.33
CA PHE A 73 -14.89 -1.44 16.55
C PHE A 73 -15.67 -1.06 15.31
N ASP A 74 -15.53 0.18 14.89
CA ASP A 74 -16.12 0.65 13.64
C ASP A 74 -15.27 0.18 12.45
N LEU A 75 -15.93 -0.28 11.40
CA LEU A 75 -15.30 -0.70 10.17
C LEU A 75 -15.43 0.42 9.14
N MET A 76 -14.38 0.64 8.34
CA MET A 76 -14.38 1.62 7.27
C MET A 76 -13.92 0.97 5.97
N ARG A 77 -14.66 1.23 4.90
CA ARG A 77 -14.24 0.92 3.52
C ARG A 77 -13.73 2.20 2.89
N ILE A 78 -12.51 2.19 2.37
CA ILE A 78 -11.87 3.34 1.71
C ILE A 78 -11.74 3.00 0.23
N TYR A 79 -12.32 3.82 -0.64
CA TYR A 79 -12.37 3.56 -2.09
C TYR A 79 -11.28 4.31 -2.85
N GLY A 80 -11.03 5.56 -2.47
CA GLY A 80 -10.02 6.41 -3.09
C GLY A 80 -10.35 7.90 -3.01
N CYS A 81 -9.45 8.73 -3.50
CA CYS A 81 -9.69 10.17 -3.63
C CYS A 81 -10.37 10.52 -4.96
N ARG A 82 -10.66 11.80 -5.14
CA ARG A 82 -11.24 12.35 -6.37
C ARG A 82 -10.42 12.08 -7.63
N HIS A 83 -9.12 11.83 -7.48
CA HIS A 83 -8.25 11.59 -8.61
C HIS A 83 -8.24 10.12 -9.01
N CYS A 84 -8.17 9.19 -8.07
CA CYS A 84 -7.97 7.76 -8.39
C CYS A 84 -9.24 6.91 -8.39
N TRP A 85 -10.41 7.47 -8.03
CA TRP A 85 -11.66 6.72 -7.97
C TRP A 85 -12.79 7.48 -8.66
N GLU A 86 -13.36 6.84 -9.69
CA GLU A 86 -14.38 7.42 -10.56
C GLU A 86 -15.71 7.65 -9.84
N GLY A 87 -16.03 6.85 -8.83
CA GLY A 87 -17.25 7.01 -8.03
C GLY A 87 -17.23 8.21 -7.07
N HIS A 88 -16.15 8.99 -7.04
CA HIS A 88 -16.06 10.15 -6.17
C HIS A 88 -16.99 11.25 -6.65
N ALA A 89 -17.72 11.90 -5.74
CA ALA A 89 -18.69 12.97 -6.09
C ALA A 89 -18.07 14.17 -6.86
N SER A 90 -16.76 14.34 -6.76
CA SER A 90 -15.97 15.40 -7.41
C SER A 90 -14.84 14.82 -8.27
N ALA A 91 -15.08 13.65 -8.86
CA ALA A 91 -14.10 12.90 -9.63
C ALA A 91 -13.47 13.75 -10.74
N ASP A 92 -12.15 13.75 -10.76
CA ASP A 92 -11.30 14.46 -11.72
C ASP A 92 -10.06 13.61 -11.97
N LEU A 93 -10.20 12.70 -12.94
CA LEU A 93 -9.20 11.71 -13.30
C LEU A 93 -8.01 12.31 -14.05
N SER A 94 -7.99 13.64 -14.26
CA SER A 94 -6.87 14.33 -14.93
C SER A 94 -5.54 14.20 -14.17
N GLY A 95 -5.61 13.96 -12.85
CA GLY A 95 -4.44 13.79 -11.97
C GLY A 95 -4.00 12.35 -11.72
N SER A 96 -4.80 11.32 -12.05
CA SER A 96 -4.46 9.94 -11.69
C SER A 96 -3.71 9.20 -12.79
N LEU A 97 -2.41 9.46 -12.88
CA LEU A 97 -1.49 8.49 -13.50
C LEU A 97 -1.17 7.30 -12.57
N ASN A 98 -1.61 7.37 -11.31
CA ASN A 98 -1.24 6.41 -10.28
C ASN A 98 -2.35 5.39 -10.02
N SER A 99 -2.06 4.12 -10.31
CA SER A 99 -2.86 2.96 -9.91
C SER A 99 -3.16 2.99 -8.41
N ARG A 100 -4.39 2.67 -7.99
CA ARG A 100 -4.73 2.49 -6.57
C ARG A 100 -4.00 1.27 -6.01
N GLN A 101 -3.09 1.47 -5.07
CA GLN A 101 -2.34 0.40 -4.42
C GLN A 101 -2.81 0.18 -2.99
N CYS A 102 -2.82 -1.08 -2.55
CA CYS A 102 -3.12 -1.40 -1.16
C CYS A 102 -1.92 -1.08 -0.27
N PRO A 103 -2.06 -0.23 0.76
CA PRO A 103 -0.94 0.07 1.66
C PRO A 103 -0.55 -1.11 2.55
N SER A 104 -1.37 -2.17 2.62
CA SER A 104 -1.08 -3.37 3.40
C SER A 104 -0.31 -4.44 2.63
N CYS A 105 -0.60 -4.64 1.33
CA CYS A 105 0.02 -5.70 0.53
C CYS A 105 0.73 -5.22 -0.74
N GLY A 106 0.65 -3.93 -1.09
CA GLY A 106 1.25 -3.33 -2.29
C GLY A 106 0.50 -3.62 -3.60
N GLU A 107 -0.44 -4.56 -3.59
CA GLU A 107 -1.17 -4.98 -4.79
C GLU A 107 -2.09 -3.89 -5.35
N THR A 108 -2.31 -3.92 -6.66
CA THR A 108 -3.21 -2.97 -7.33
C THR A 108 -4.66 -3.34 -7.03
N ILE A 109 -5.44 -2.36 -6.58
CA ILE A 109 -6.85 -2.50 -6.24
C ILE A 109 -7.67 -2.33 -7.51
N PRO A 110 -8.48 -3.33 -7.91
CA PRO A 110 -9.29 -3.28 -9.13
C PRO A 110 -10.37 -2.21 -9.03
N GLU A 111 -10.94 -1.82 -10.17
CA GLU A 111 -12.14 -0.98 -10.24
C GLU A 111 -13.26 -1.53 -9.35
N GLY A 112 -13.90 -0.66 -8.57
CA GLY A 112 -14.87 -1.06 -7.53
C GLY A 112 -14.27 -1.69 -6.26
N GLY A 113 -13.02 -2.13 -6.29
CA GLY A 113 -12.29 -2.62 -5.12
C GLY A 113 -12.04 -1.51 -4.09
N TYR A 114 -11.94 -1.92 -2.83
CA TYR A 114 -11.71 -1.02 -1.69
C TYR A 114 -10.71 -1.59 -0.69
N VAL A 115 -10.22 -0.70 0.17
CA VAL A 115 -9.40 -0.99 1.34
C VAL A 115 -10.28 -1.07 2.58
N MET A 116 -9.96 -2.02 3.44
CA MET A 116 -10.67 -2.28 4.69
C MET A 116 -9.83 -1.75 5.86
N ALA A 117 -10.47 -0.96 6.71
CA ALA A 117 -9.85 -0.36 7.87
C ALA A 117 -10.73 -0.49 9.11
N GLN A 118 -10.09 -0.48 10.28
CA GLN A 118 -10.75 -0.34 11.57
C GLN A 118 -10.55 1.09 12.07
N VAL A 119 -11.62 1.65 12.62
CA VAL A 119 -11.64 3.01 13.13
C VAL A 119 -11.72 2.96 14.65
N TYR A 120 -10.74 3.59 15.28
CA TYR A 120 -10.63 3.76 16.72
C TYR A 120 -10.93 5.21 17.05
N SER A 121 -12.17 5.49 17.41
CA SER A 121 -12.58 6.79 17.93
C SER A 121 -12.50 6.75 19.46
N LYS A 122 -11.92 7.78 20.07
CA LYS A 122 -11.91 7.98 21.53
C LYS A 122 -12.44 9.38 21.81
N PRO A 123 -13.30 9.56 22.83
CA PRO A 123 -13.77 10.88 23.20
C PRO A 123 -12.56 11.77 23.54
N TYR A 124 -12.56 13.00 23.02
CA TYR A 124 -11.49 14.01 23.22
C TYR A 124 -10.11 13.65 22.64
N ARG A 125 -10.02 12.63 21.78
CA ARG A 125 -8.77 12.24 21.10
C ARG A 125 -8.96 12.20 19.59
N LYS A 126 -7.85 12.17 18.87
CA LYS A 126 -7.85 12.01 17.41
C LYS A 126 -8.37 10.63 17.05
N THR A 127 -9.17 10.56 15.99
CA THR A 127 -9.59 9.29 15.40
C THR A 127 -8.39 8.63 14.73
N HIS A 128 -8.12 7.37 15.09
CA HIS A 128 -7.07 6.57 14.46
C HIS A 128 -7.70 5.55 13.52
N VAL A 129 -7.16 5.45 12.32
CA VAL A 129 -7.61 4.49 11.31
C VAL A 129 -6.48 3.52 11.03
N HIS A 130 -6.74 2.23 11.20
CA HIS A 130 -5.78 1.18 10.90
C HIS A 130 -6.25 0.37 9.70
N VAL A 131 -5.50 0.46 8.60
CA VAL A 131 -5.75 -0.34 7.40
C VAL A 131 -5.19 -1.74 7.61
N TYR A 132 -6.01 -2.77 7.40
CA TYR A 132 -5.60 -4.17 7.61
C TYR A 132 -5.65 -5.03 6.34
N GLY A 133 -6.17 -4.52 5.23
CA GLY A 133 -6.20 -5.24 3.96
C GLY A 133 -7.04 -4.57 2.89
N CYS A 134 -7.15 -5.23 1.73
CA CYS A 134 -8.02 -4.85 0.63
C CYS A 134 -8.79 -6.06 0.11
N THR A 135 -9.69 -5.80 -0.83
CA THR A 135 -10.44 -6.83 -1.58
C THR A 135 -9.57 -7.89 -2.26
N VAL A 136 -8.29 -7.59 -2.56
CA VAL A 136 -7.37 -8.53 -3.22
C VAL A 136 -6.65 -9.45 -2.23
N CYS A 137 -6.04 -8.90 -1.17
CA CYS A 137 -5.30 -9.72 -0.19
C CYS A 137 -6.18 -10.35 0.89
N LYS A 138 -7.41 -9.87 1.05
CA LYS A 138 -8.43 -10.42 1.97
C LYS A 138 -9.76 -10.61 1.23
N PRO A 139 -9.83 -11.52 0.23
CA PRO A 139 -11.08 -11.80 -0.46
C PRO A 139 -12.11 -12.41 0.52
N GLY A 140 -13.37 -11.97 0.44
CA GLY A 140 -14.48 -12.54 1.22
C GLY A 140 -14.83 -11.84 2.55
N ARG A 141 -14.19 -10.71 2.91
CA ARG A 141 -14.59 -9.88 4.07
C ARG A 141 -15.41 -8.62 3.69
N GLY A 142 -16.27 -8.75 2.69
CA GLY A 142 -17.09 -7.67 2.14
C GLY A 142 -18.52 -7.63 2.66
#